data_AF-A0A972DBS1-F1
#
_entry.id   AF-A0A972DBS1-F1
#
_cell.length_a   1.000
_cell.length_b   1.000
_cell.length_c   1.000
_cell.angle_alpha   90.00
_cell.angle_beta   90.00
_cell.angle_gamma   90.00
#
_symmetry.space_group_name_H-M   'P 1'
#
loop_
_entity.id
_entity.type
_entity.pdbx_description
1 polymer ?
#
loop_
_entity_poly.entity_id
_entity_poly.type
_entity_poly.pdbx_seq_one_letter_code
_entity_poly.pdbx_strand_id
1 'polypeptide(L)'
;MRDVVIGLVTGACLLLGIACGPSLRLEEQSTAYFEHCHAAERDPRATPDERIACWEAWIAHWSDATSSRSRVAYAESRLRALRAPAIDEPTPHEAPPTVSPVEPFADVPAPSPAAPPPPRPKADARRQGSTACDSLCLPEYERCRARCATNECRNACHAERRVCQLACP
;
A
#
# COMPACT_ATOMS: atom_id res chain seq x y z
N MET A 1 27.58 -21.37 46.44
CA MET A 1 28.34 -20.56 45.46
C MET A 1 28.02 -20.89 44.00
N ARG A 2 27.42 -22.05 43.67
CA ARG A 2 27.03 -22.39 42.28
C ARG A 2 25.71 -21.73 41.84
N ASP A 3 24.87 -21.32 42.80
CA ASP A 3 23.54 -20.74 42.54
C ASP A 3 23.57 -19.27 42.11
N VAL A 4 24.67 -18.55 42.35
CA VAL A 4 24.82 -17.12 42.01
C VAL A 4 25.17 -16.92 40.54
N VAL A 5 25.79 -17.91 39.89
CA VAL A 5 26.24 -17.81 38.49
C VAL A 5 25.07 -18.01 37.52
N ILE A 6 24.04 -18.78 37.90
CA ILE A 6 22.86 -19.04 37.06
C ILE A 6 21.93 -17.82 36.97
N GLY A 7 21.86 -17.00 38.04
CA GLY A 7 21.04 -15.79 38.05
C GLY A 7 21.54 -14.70 37.10
N LEU A 8 22.86 -14.58 36.90
CA LEU A 8 23.45 -13.47 36.16
C LEU A 8 23.41 -13.65 34.63
N VAL A 9 23.43 -14.90 34.15
CA VAL A 9 23.29 -15.21 32.71
C VAL A 9 21.83 -15.06 32.25
N THR A 10 20.86 -15.32 33.14
CA THR A 10 19.42 -15.22 32.83
C THR A 10 18.93 -13.76 32.76
N GLY A 11 19.57 -12.83 33.49
CA GLY A 11 19.21 -11.41 33.50
C GLY A 11 19.65 -10.62 32.25
N ALA A 12 20.72 -11.04 31.57
CA ALA A 12 21.28 -10.28 30.45
C ALA A 12 20.54 -10.50 29.10
N CYS A 13 19.86 -11.63 28.91
CA CYS A 13 19.13 -11.90 27.67
C CYS A 13 17.76 -11.19 27.56
N LEU A 14 17.17 -10.73 28.67
CA LEU A 14 15.84 -10.11 28.67
C LEU A 14 15.82 -8.65 28.20
N LEU A 15 16.97 -7.98 28.05
CA LEU A 15 17.05 -6.56 27.69
C LEU A 15 17.41 -6.29 26.22
N LEU A 16 17.71 -7.32 25.42
CA LEU A 16 18.06 -7.20 24.00
C LEU A 16 16.88 -7.44 23.04
N GLY A 17 15.68 -7.65 23.58
CA GLY A 17 14.46 -7.98 22.82
C GLY A 17 13.60 -6.79 22.43
N ILE A 18 14.14 -5.56 22.33
CA ILE A 18 13.40 -4.44 21.73
C ILE A 18 13.34 -4.70 20.23
N ALA A 19 12.35 -5.50 19.85
CA ALA A 19 12.16 -6.04 18.53
C ALA A 19 12.15 -4.92 17.48
N CYS A 20 12.91 -5.12 16.41
CA CYS A 20 12.66 -4.48 15.12
C CYS A 20 11.29 -4.95 14.63
N GLY A 21 10.22 -4.36 15.17
CA GLY A 21 8.87 -4.55 14.67
C GLY A 21 8.73 -4.00 13.25
N PRO A 22 7.70 -4.40 12.51
CA PRO A 22 7.38 -3.77 11.24
C PRO A 22 7.30 -2.26 11.46
N SER A 23 7.88 -1.48 10.55
CA SER A 23 7.83 -0.03 10.63
C SER A 23 6.37 0.40 10.73
N LEU A 24 6.00 1.18 11.76
CA LEU A 24 4.64 1.71 11.93
C LEU A 24 4.12 2.39 10.67
N ARG A 25 5.04 3.03 9.92
CA ARG A 25 4.73 3.65 8.63
C ARG A 25 4.32 2.63 7.57
N LEU A 26 4.93 1.44 7.55
CA LEU A 26 4.56 0.39 6.60
C LEU A 26 3.17 -0.18 6.93
N GLU A 27 2.86 -0.36 8.21
CA GLU A 27 1.54 -0.83 8.67
C GLU A 27 0.43 0.17 8.35
N GLU A 28 0.68 1.45 8.56
CA GLU A 28 -0.23 2.53 8.19
C GLU A 28 -0.48 2.57 6.67
N GLN A 29 0.58 2.38 5.87
CA GLN A 29 0.46 2.30 4.41
C GLN A 29 -0.33 1.08 3.94
N SER A 30 -0.06 -0.10 4.52
CA SER A 30 -0.84 -1.32 4.26
C SER A 30 -2.32 -1.11 4.58
N THR A 31 -2.61 -0.51 5.74
CA THR A 31 -3.98 -0.20 6.19
C THR A 31 -4.69 0.75 5.22
N ALA A 32 -4.04 1.86 4.84
CA ALA A 32 -4.63 2.82 3.92
C ALA A 32 -4.97 2.19 2.56
N TYR A 33 -4.10 1.32 2.05
CA TYR A 33 -4.32 0.64 0.77
C TYR A 33 -5.41 -0.44 0.89
N PHE A 34 -5.47 -1.16 2.01
CA PHE A 34 -6.53 -2.12 2.28
C PHE A 34 -7.92 -1.44 2.27
N GLU A 35 -8.05 -0.31 2.98
CA GLU A 35 -9.30 0.47 3.02
C GLU A 35 -9.65 1.05 1.64
N HIS A 36 -8.65 1.41 0.83
CA HIS A 36 -8.87 1.87 -0.55
C HIS A 36 -9.50 0.77 -1.42
N CYS A 37 -8.95 -0.46 -1.41
CA CYS A 37 -9.54 -1.56 -2.17
C CYS A 37 -10.92 -1.95 -1.63
N HIS A 38 -11.12 -1.90 -0.32
CA HIS A 38 -12.42 -2.13 0.28
C HIS A 38 -13.45 -1.06 -0.18
N ALA A 39 -13.06 0.20 -0.26
CA ALA A 39 -13.94 1.26 -0.76
C ALA A 39 -14.27 1.09 -2.25
N ALA A 40 -13.26 0.78 -3.08
CA ALA A 40 -13.42 0.55 -4.51
C ALA A 40 -14.39 -0.60 -4.82
N GLU A 41 -14.45 -1.62 -3.97
CA GLU A 41 -15.39 -2.72 -4.13
C GLU A 41 -16.86 -2.32 -3.96
N ARG A 42 -17.14 -1.27 -3.18
CA ARG A 42 -18.50 -0.72 -3.01
C ARG A 42 -18.84 0.36 -4.05
N ASP A 43 -17.86 0.81 -4.84
CA ASP A 43 -18.09 1.82 -5.87
C ASP A 43 -18.78 1.20 -7.09
N PRO A 44 -20.02 1.61 -7.43
CA PRO A 44 -20.72 1.08 -8.61
C PRO A 44 -20.02 1.43 -9.94
N ARG A 45 -19.10 2.40 -9.93
CA ARG A 45 -18.33 2.80 -11.12
C ARG A 45 -17.10 1.92 -11.35
N ALA A 46 -16.61 1.23 -10.32
CA ALA A 46 -15.47 0.33 -10.43
C ALA A 46 -15.88 -0.98 -11.10
N THR A 47 -15.20 -1.33 -12.18
CA THR A 47 -15.40 -2.58 -12.91
C THR A 47 -14.94 -3.80 -12.08
N PRO A 48 -15.45 -5.01 -12.35
CA PRO A 48 -14.99 -6.22 -11.68
C PRO A 48 -13.46 -6.43 -11.79
N ASP A 49 -12.90 -6.17 -12.97
CA ASP A 49 -11.46 -6.32 -13.23
C ASP A 49 -10.61 -5.33 -12.41
N GLU A 50 -11.07 -4.08 -12.24
CA GLU A 50 -10.39 -3.10 -11.39
C GLU A 50 -10.39 -3.52 -9.92
N ARG A 51 -11.50 -4.09 -9.44
CA ARG A 51 -11.60 -4.61 -8.07
C ARG A 51 -10.66 -5.79 -7.84
N ILE A 52 -10.59 -6.71 -8.81
CA ILE A 52 -9.65 -7.84 -8.79
C ILE A 52 -8.21 -7.32 -8.77
N ALA A 53 -7.86 -6.41 -9.69
CA ALA A 53 -6.52 -5.84 -9.78
C ALA A 53 -6.10 -5.11 -8.49
N CYS A 54 -7.03 -4.41 -7.83
CA CYS A 54 -6.74 -3.74 -6.56
C CYS A 54 -6.32 -4.75 -5.47
N TRP A 55 -7.10 -5.81 -5.30
CA TRP A 55 -6.83 -6.83 -4.28
C TRP A 55 -5.58 -7.65 -4.60
N GLU A 56 -5.33 -7.99 -5.87
CA GLU A 56 -4.09 -8.63 -6.30
C GLU A 56 -2.86 -7.77 -5.99
N ALA A 57 -2.92 -6.48 -6.32
CA ALA A 57 -1.83 -5.54 -6.03
C ALA A 57 -1.59 -5.40 -4.52
N TRP A 58 -2.66 -5.37 -3.71
CA TRP A 58 -2.52 -5.30 -2.26
C TRP A 58 -1.85 -6.57 -1.70
N ILE A 59 -2.32 -7.76 -2.09
CA ILE A 59 -1.73 -9.04 -1.65
C ILE A 59 -0.26 -9.10 -2.07
N ALA A 60 0.03 -8.87 -3.35
CA ALA A 60 1.40 -8.96 -3.89
C ALA A 60 2.39 -8.04 -3.16
N HIS A 61 1.94 -6.90 -2.66
CA HIS A 61 2.82 -5.93 -1.99
C HIS A 61 2.85 -6.07 -0.47
N TRP A 62 1.76 -6.54 0.16
CA TRP A 62 1.55 -6.41 1.60
C TRP A 62 1.29 -7.74 2.33
N SER A 63 1.16 -8.88 1.64
CA SER A 63 0.84 -10.17 2.28
C SER A 63 1.96 -10.77 3.13
N ASP A 64 3.18 -10.26 2.95
CA ASP A 64 4.35 -10.67 3.74
C ASP A 64 4.29 -10.10 5.17
N ALA A 65 5.46 -10.00 5.83
CA ALA A 65 5.63 -9.70 7.26
C ALA A 65 5.02 -8.38 7.79
N THR A 66 4.35 -7.60 6.94
CA THR A 66 3.70 -6.34 7.33
C THR A 66 2.26 -6.58 7.76
N SER A 67 1.44 -7.27 6.95
CA SER A 67 0.00 -7.32 7.21
C SER A 67 -0.41 -8.43 8.18
N SER A 68 -1.52 -8.21 8.91
CA SER A 68 -2.12 -9.26 9.73
C SER A 68 -2.60 -10.43 8.86
N ARG A 69 -2.43 -11.66 9.37
CA ARG A 69 -2.94 -12.88 8.71
C ARG A 69 -4.44 -12.81 8.39
N SER A 70 -5.22 -12.11 9.22
CA SER A 70 -6.66 -11.89 8.99
C SER A 70 -6.94 -11.04 7.75
N ARG A 71 -6.16 -9.98 7.50
CA ARG A 71 -6.34 -9.13 6.31
C ARG A 71 -5.97 -9.88 5.03
N VAL A 72 -4.90 -10.68 5.07
CA VAL A 72 -4.52 -11.53 3.94
C VAL A 72 -5.62 -12.53 3.61
N ALA A 73 -6.11 -13.28 4.60
CA ALA A 73 -7.20 -14.23 4.41
C ALA A 73 -8.49 -13.56 3.90
N TYR A 74 -8.78 -12.34 4.36
CA TYR A 74 -9.91 -11.56 3.85
C TYR A 74 -9.73 -11.19 2.37
N ALA A 75 -8.59 -10.62 2.00
CA ALA A 75 -8.31 -10.22 0.61
C ALA A 75 -8.36 -11.43 -0.35
N GLU A 76 -7.80 -12.57 0.06
CA GLU A 76 -7.89 -13.83 -0.71
C GLU A 76 -9.32 -14.33 -0.84
N SER A 77 -10.14 -14.20 0.21
CA SER A 77 -11.56 -14.52 0.15
C SER A 77 -12.31 -13.61 -0.83
N ARG A 78 -12.00 -12.31 -0.87
CA ARG A 78 -12.62 -11.38 -1.82
C ARG A 78 -12.22 -11.69 -3.25
N LEU A 79 -10.93 -11.98 -3.52
CA LEU A 79 -10.50 -12.40 -4.86
C LEU A 79 -11.21 -13.65 -5.35
N ARG A 80 -11.42 -14.65 -4.48
CA ARG A 80 -12.21 -15.84 -4.84
C ARG A 80 -13.67 -15.49 -5.17
N ALA A 81 -14.29 -14.60 -4.40
CA ALA A 81 -15.66 -14.16 -4.65
C ALA A 81 -15.79 -13.35 -5.95
N LEU A 82 -14.86 -12.44 -6.23
CA LEU A 82 -14.87 -11.61 -7.44
C LEU A 82 -14.61 -12.41 -8.72
N ARG A 83 -13.81 -13.48 -8.64
CA ARG A 83 -13.54 -14.38 -9.77
C ARG A 83 -14.55 -15.51 -9.92
N ALA A 84 -15.39 -15.73 -8.92
CA ALA A 84 -16.47 -16.70 -9.06
C ALA A 84 -17.36 -16.24 -10.21
N PRO A 85 -17.76 -17.16 -11.12
CA PRO A 85 -18.72 -16.80 -12.15
C PRO A 85 -19.96 -16.23 -11.47
N ALA A 86 -20.53 -15.17 -12.04
CA ALA A 86 -21.84 -14.73 -11.63
C ALA A 86 -22.78 -15.92 -11.79
N ILE A 87 -23.19 -16.50 -10.67
CA ILE A 87 -24.30 -17.42 -10.67
C ILE A 87 -25.46 -16.49 -10.98
N ASP A 88 -25.96 -16.53 -12.22
CA ASP A 88 -27.28 -15.98 -12.56
C ASP A 88 -28.29 -16.82 -11.77
N GLU A 89 -28.37 -16.56 -10.46
CA GLU A 89 -29.43 -17.07 -9.63
C GLU A 89 -30.69 -16.44 -10.24
N PRO A 90 -31.64 -17.24 -10.75
CA PRO A 90 -32.82 -16.71 -11.39
C PRO A 90 -33.54 -15.89 -10.33
N THR A 91 -33.43 -14.56 -10.44
CA THR A 91 -34.05 -13.61 -9.54
C THR A 91 -35.48 -14.09 -9.31
N PRO A 92 -35.83 -14.60 -8.12
CA PRO A 92 -37.22 -14.80 -7.79
C PRO A 92 -37.86 -13.44 -8.01
N HIS A 93 -38.90 -13.40 -8.83
CA HIS A 93 -39.65 -12.18 -9.10
C HIS A 93 -40.31 -11.77 -7.78
N GLU A 94 -39.55 -11.10 -6.92
CA GLU A 94 -39.96 -10.69 -5.58
C GLU A 94 -40.96 -9.57 -5.79
N ALA A 95 -42.19 -9.81 -5.32
CA ALA A 95 -43.25 -8.80 -5.29
C ALA A 95 -42.71 -7.54 -4.58
N PRO A 96 -43.13 -6.33 -5.02
CA PRO A 96 -42.58 -5.08 -4.52
C PRO A 96 -42.64 -5.03 -2.98
N PRO A 97 -41.55 -4.65 -2.30
CA PRO A 97 -41.52 -4.61 -0.85
C PRO A 97 -42.53 -3.58 -0.34
N THR A 98 -43.42 -4.00 0.55
CA THR A 98 -44.25 -3.09 1.35
C THR A 98 -43.33 -2.19 2.15
N VAL A 99 -43.19 -0.93 1.73
CA VAL A 99 -42.32 0.07 2.33
C VAL A 99 -42.80 0.32 3.77
N SER A 100 -42.07 -0.19 4.76
CA SER A 100 -42.23 0.26 6.13
C SER A 100 -41.62 1.65 6.29
N PRO A 101 -42.24 2.57 7.07
CA PRO A 101 -41.75 3.92 7.27
C PRO A 101 -40.31 3.91 7.79
N VAL A 102 -39.41 4.56 7.04
CA VAL A 102 -38.02 4.78 7.42
C VAL A 102 -37.98 5.81 8.55
N GLU A 103 -37.50 5.42 9.72
CA GLU A 103 -37.18 6.37 10.79
C GLU A 103 -36.00 7.27 10.35
N PRO A 104 -35.94 8.54 10.78
CA PRO A 104 -34.95 9.49 10.30
C PRO A 104 -33.55 9.08 10.78
N PHE A 105 -32.68 8.71 9.85
CA PHE A 105 -31.26 8.47 10.14
C PHE A 105 -30.59 9.79 10.54
N ALA A 106 -30.01 9.81 11.74
CA ALA A 106 -29.18 10.88 12.27
C ALA A 106 -27.92 11.11 11.41
N ASP A 107 -27.44 12.36 11.48
CA ASP A 107 -26.40 13.00 10.69
C ASP A 107 -25.22 12.11 10.23
N VAL A 108 -25.03 12.04 8.91
CA VAL A 108 -23.85 11.44 8.28
C VAL A 108 -22.68 12.43 8.40
N PRO A 109 -21.54 12.06 9.04
CA PRO A 109 -20.37 12.92 9.10
C PRO A 109 -19.79 13.18 7.69
N ALA A 110 -19.25 14.38 7.51
CA ALA A 110 -18.75 14.91 6.25
C ALA A 110 -17.75 13.97 5.53
N PRO A 111 -17.71 13.97 4.19
CA PRO A 111 -16.79 13.15 3.41
C PRO A 111 -15.33 13.50 3.76
N SER A 112 -14.57 12.48 4.15
CA SER A 112 -13.13 12.57 4.39
C SER A 112 -12.41 13.03 3.11
N PRO A 113 -11.37 13.88 3.21
CA PRO A 113 -10.63 14.35 2.04
C PRO A 113 -10.10 13.18 1.21
N ALA A 114 -10.17 13.33 -0.11
CA ALA A 114 -9.76 12.32 -1.10
C ALA A 114 -8.41 11.71 -0.72
N ALA A 115 -8.39 10.38 -0.59
CA ALA A 115 -7.17 9.63 -0.34
C ALA A 115 -6.12 9.96 -1.43
N PRO A 116 -4.84 10.12 -1.06
CA PRO A 116 -3.79 10.33 -2.04
C PRO A 116 -3.79 9.18 -3.06
N PRO A 117 -3.43 9.45 -4.34
CA PRO A 117 -3.35 8.42 -5.35
C PRO A 117 -2.44 7.28 -4.89
N PRO A 118 -2.76 6.02 -5.26
CA PRO A 118 -1.98 4.87 -4.82
C PRO A 118 -0.50 5.09 -5.14
N PRO A 119 0.42 4.74 -4.22
CA PRO A 119 1.84 4.78 -4.51
C PRO A 119 2.07 3.89 -5.73
N ARG A 120 2.64 4.45 -6.80
CA ARG A 120 3.04 3.68 -7.97
C ARG A 120 3.79 2.44 -7.50
N PRO A 121 3.50 1.24 -8.05
CA PRO A 121 4.27 0.04 -7.74
C PRO A 121 5.73 0.41 -7.86
N LYS A 122 6.48 0.25 -6.77
CA LYS A 122 7.92 0.47 -6.80
C LYS A 122 8.43 -0.54 -7.81
N ALA A 123 8.85 -0.05 -8.98
CA ALA A 123 9.53 -0.86 -9.97
C ALA A 123 10.52 -1.74 -9.23
N ASP A 124 10.32 -3.05 -9.38
CA ASP A 124 11.08 -4.09 -8.72
C ASP A 124 12.57 -3.80 -8.81
N ALA A 125 13.27 -4.09 -7.72
CA ALA A 125 14.68 -3.86 -7.56
C ALA A 125 15.07 -2.40 -7.83
N ARG A 126 15.36 -1.70 -6.73
CA ARG A 126 16.47 -0.75 -6.70
C ARG A 126 17.70 -1.52 -7.21
N ARG A 127 17.88 -1.59 -8.54
CA ARG A 127 19.17 -1.60 -9.21
C ARG A 127 19.90 -0.54 -8.41
N GLN A 128 20.82 -0.97 -7.56
CA GLN A 128 21.77 -0.05 -6.95
C GLN A 128 22.29 0.71 -8.15
N GLY A 129 21.87 1.96 -8.32
CA GLY A 129 22.35 2.81 -9.39
C GLY A 129 23.85 2.70 -9.25
N SER A 130 24.48 2.04 -10.21
CA SER A 130 25.90 1.77 -10.11
C SER A 130 26.53 3.13 -9.89
N THR A 131 27.39 3.25 -8.87
CA THR A 131 28.16 4.47 -8.61
C THR A 131 28.87 4.96 -9.89
N ALA A 132 29.04 4.07 -10.87
CA ALA A 132 29.47 4.36 -12.23
C ALA A 132 28.60 5.38 -12.99
N CYS A 133 27.26 5.35 -12.86
CA CYS A 133 26.38 6.26 -13.60
C CYS A 133 26.21 7.61 -12.90
N ASP A 134 26.45 7.66 -11.58
CA ASP A 134 26.40 8.93 -10.85
C ASP A 134 27.48 9.90 -11.34
N SER A 135 28.67 9.41 -11.71
CA SER A 135 29.73 10.28 -12.25
C SER A 135 29.36 10.96 -13.57
N LEU A 136 28.50 10.33 -14.38
CA LEU A 136 28.02 10.86 -15.66
C LEU A 136 26.79 11.77 -15.48
N CYS A 137 25.82 11.35 -14.68
CA CYS A 137 24.54 12.04 -14.57
C CYS A 137 24.52 13.16 -13.52
N LEU A 138 25.34 13.07 -12.47
CA LEU A 138 25.30 14.03 -11.36
C LEU A 138 25.77 15.44 -11.76
N PRO A 139 26.85 15.64 -12.54
CA PRO A 139 27.30 16.98 -12.91
C PRO A 139 26.26 17.79 -13.69
N GLU A 140 25.56 17.15 -14.65
CA GLU A 140 24.51 17.82 -15.43
C GLU A 140 23.28 18.13 -14.56
N TYR A 141 22.90 17.21 -13.68
CA TYR A 141 21.85 17.45 -12.70
C TYR A 141 22.16 18.63 -11.77
N GLU A 142 23.40 18.74 -11.28
CA GLU A 142 23.80 19.85 -10.41
C GLU A 142 23.79 21.19 -11.16
N ARG A 143 24.22 21.20 -12.43
CA ARG A 143 24.16 22.39 -13.29
C ARG A 143 22.73 22.84 -13.57
N CYS A 144 21.82 21.89 -13.83
CA CYS A 144 20.39 22.15 -13.97
C CYS A 144 19.83 22.76 -12.67
N ARG A 145 20.08 22.09 -11.53
CA ARG A 145 19.55 22.50 -10.23
C ARG A 145 20.04 23.88 -9.80
N ALA A 146 21.29 24.24 -10.10
CA ALA A 146 21.85 25.54 -9.77
C ALA A 146 21.15 26.71 -10.49
N ARG A 147 20.48 26.45 -11.63
CA ARG A 147 19.73 27.45 -12.39
C ARG A 147 18.26 27.55 -11.97
N CYS A 148 17.78 26.66 -11.10
CA CYS A 148 16.38 26.61 -10.73
C CYS A 148 16.03 27.47 -9.52
N ALA A 149 15.07 28.39 -9.70
CA ALA A 149 14.47 29.16 -8.61
C ALA A 149 13.27 28.45 -7.95
N THR A 150 12.48 27.68 -8.72
CA THR A 150 11.22 27.08 -8.26
C THR A 150 11.32 25.58 -7.99
N ASN A 151 10.31 25.04 -7.30
CA ASN A 151 10.17 23.60 -7.08
C ASN A 151 9.83 22.83 -8.36
N GLU A 152 9.01 23.38 -9.26
CA GLU A 152 8.72 22.69 -10.53
C GLU A 152 9.99 22.49 -11.37
N CYS A 153 10.85 23.51 -11.44
CA CYS A 153 12.13 23.43 -12.13
C CYS A 153 13.03 22.34 -11.53
N ARG A 154 13.13 22.29 -10.19
CA ARG A 154 13.89 21.22 -9.50
C ARG A 154 13.34 19.83 -9.81
N ASN A 155 12.02 19.68 -9.84
CA ASN A 155 11.37 18.41 -10.19
C ASN A 155 11.67 17.98 -11.63
N ALA A 156 11.76 18.91 -12.57
CA ALA A 156 12.19 18.64 -13.94
C ALA A 156 13.64 18.12 -13.98
N CYS A 157 14.59 18.78 -13.29
CA CYS A 157 15.97 18.28 -13.18
C CYS A 157 16.03 16.85 -12.60
N HIS A 158 15.20 16.55 -11.59
CA HIS A 158 15.11 15.20 -11.02
C HIS A 158 14.54 14.16 -12.00
N ALA A 159 13.62 14.55 -12.88
CA ALA A 159 13.11 13.68 -13.93
C ALA A 159 14.20 13.35 -14.95
N GLU A 160 14.95 14.36 -15.41
CA GLU A 160 16.05 14.16 -16.37
C GLU A 160 17.17 13.27 -15.81
N ARG A 161 17.56 13.47 -14.55
CA ARG A 161 18.56 12.60 -13.90
C ARG A 161 18.12 11.14 -13.89
N ARG A 162 16.83 10.86 -13.65
CA ARG A 162 16.30 9.49 -13.67
C ARG A 162 16.37 8.89 -15.07
N VAL A 163 16.05 9.66 -16.11
CA VAL A 163 16.20 9.21 -17.51
C VAL A 163 17.67 8.89 -17.82
N CYS A 164 18.61 9.75 -17.42
CA CYS A 164 20.05 9.50 -17.58
C CYS A 164 20.52 8.21 -16.90
N GLN A 165 20.08 7.99 -15.64
CA GLN A 165 20.42 6.78 -14.90
C GLN A 165 19.84 5.51 -15.52
N LEU A 166 18.69 5.59 -16.19
CA LEU A 166 18.08 4.46 -16.90
C LEU A 166 18.76 4.14 -18.24
N ALA A 167 19.35 5.15 -18.90
CA ALA A 167 20.04 5.00 -20.17
C ALA A 167 21.49 4.51 -20.03
N CYS A 168 21.99 4.41 -18.80
CA CYS A 168 23.35 4.01 -18.51
C CYS A 168 23.52 2.48 -18.69
N PRO A 169 24.53 2.03 -19.45
CA PRO A 169 24.73 0.61 -19.78
C PRO A 169 25.10 -0.26 -18.58
#